data_AF-A0A3S0W9R4-F1
#
_entry.id   AF-A0A3S0W9R4-F1
#
_cell.length_a   1.000
_cell.length_b   1.000
_cell.length_c   1.000
_cell.angle_alpha   90.00
_cell.angle_beta   90.00
_cell.angle_gamma   90.00
#
_symmetry.space_group_name_H-M   'P 1'
#
loop_
_entity.id
_entity.type
_entity.pdbx_description
1 polymer ?
#
loop_
_entity_poly.entity_id
_entity_poly.type
_entity_poly.pdbx_seq_one_letter_code
_entity_poly.pdbx_strand_id
1 'polypeptide(L)' 'MLTNGDPVRVILDNANVIGIDTIVMGSRGLSDFAGVVIGSFSHKISHSSKCRVITVS' A
#
# COMPACT_ATOMS: atom_id res chain seq x y z
N MET A 1 -3.04 -2.50 14.77
CA MET A 1 -3.09 -3.98 14.72
C MET A 1 -2.02 -4.43 13.75
N LEU A 2 -1.16 -5.37 14.13
CA LEU A 2 -0.17 -5.96 13.21
C LEU A 2 -0.71 -7.30 12.73
N THR A 3 -0.71 -7.51 11.43
CA THR A 3 -1.31 -8.67 10.75
C THR A 3 -0.33 -9.23 9.74
N ASN A 4 -0.23 -10.55 9.67
CA ASN A 4 0.63 -11.26 8.72
C ASN A 4 -0.13 -11.59 7.43
N GLY A 5 0.58 -11.63 6.30
CA GLY A 5 0.01 -11.98 4.99
C GLY A 5 0.61 -11.16 3.85
N ASP A 6 0.02 -11.25 2.66
CA ASP A 6 0.36 -10.36 1.55
C ASP A 6 -0.04 -8.91 1.89
N PRO A 7 0.91 -7.96 1.92
CA PRO A 7 0.64 -6.60 2.37
C PRO A 7 -0.45 -5.90 1.55
N VAL A 8 -0.48 -6.09 0.22
CA VAL A 8 -1.46 -5.43 -0.66
C VAL A 8 -2.86 -5.90 -0.30
N ARG A 9 -3.05 -7.21 -0.23
CA ARG A 9 -4.35 -7.80 0.08
C ARG A 9 -4.84 -7.37 1.45
N VAL A 10 -3.99 -7.47 2.47
CA VAL A 10 -4.37 -7.13 3.85
C VAL A 10 -4.75 -5.66 3.96
N ILE A 11 -4.02 -4.75 3.32
CA ILE A 11 -4.33 -3.32 3.33
C ILE A 11 -5.68 -3.05 2.65
N LEU A 12 -5.92 -3.64 1.47
CA LEU A 12 -7.16 -3.43 0.72
C LEU A 12 -8.38 -4.03 1.43
N ASP A 13 -8.27 -5.23 1.98
CA ASP A 13 -9.36 -5.89 2.70
C ASP A 13 -9.73 -5.07 3.95
N ASN A 14 -8.75 -4.61 4.72
CA ASN A 14 -9.01 -3.75 5.89
C ASN A 14 -9.62 -2.41 5.47
N ALA A 15 -9.11 -1.77 4.41
CA ALA A 15 -9.66 -0.51 3.92
C ALA A 15 -11.14 -0.64 3.54
N ASN A 16 -11.51 -1.75 2.88
CA ASN A 16 -12.89 -2.04 2.52
C ASN A 16 -13.78 -2.34 3.74
N VAL A 17 -13.29 -3.13 4.70
CA VAL A 17 -14.04 -3.49 5.92
C VAL A 17 -14.31 -2.26 6.80
N ILE A 18 -13.31 -1.37 6.92
CA ILE A 18 -13.42 -0.16 7.74
C ILE A 18 -14.21 0.93 7.00
N GLY A 19 -14.28 0.87 5.67
CA GLY A 19 -15.02 1.84 4.85
C GLY A 19 -14.32 3.21 4.76
N ILE A 20 -13.00 3.22 4.66
CA ILE A 20 -12.21 4.46 4.61
C ILE A 20 -12.13 5.08 3.21
N ASP A 21 -12.12 6.41 3.14
CA ASP A 21 -12.07 7.15 1.87
C ASP A 21 -10.65 7.40 1.34
N THR A 22 -9.61 7.19 2.17
CA THR A 22 -8.21 7.45 1.77
C THR A 22 -7.19 6.58 2.51
N ILE A 23 -6.23 6.04 1.75
CA ILE A 23 -5.02 5.36 2.23
C ILE A 23 -3.82 6.28 2.05
N VAL A 24 -3.01 6.47 3.11
CA VAL A 24 -1.76 7.22 3.04
C VAL A 24 -0.59 6.30 3.32
N MET A 25 0.43 6.32 2.46
CA MET A 25 1.60 5.46 2.60
C MET A 25 2.91 6.17 2.26
N GLY A 26 4.00 5.74 2.91
CA GLY A 26 5.35 6.26 2.66
C GLY A 26 6.10 5.47 1.58
N SER A 27 6.85 6.15 0.72
CA SER A 27 7.87 5.56 -0.15
C SER A 27 9.26 5.96 0.37
N ARG A 28 9.91 5.08 1.13
CA ARG A 28 11.30 5.32 1.55
C ARG A 28 12.21 5.34 0.30
N GLY A 29 13.06 6.36 0.22
CA GLY A 29 13.91 6.66 -0.94
C GLY A 29 14.74 5.49 -1.45
N LEU A 30 14.81 5.40 -2.77
CA LEU A 30 15.31 4.31 -3.63
C LEU A 30 16.79 3.86 -3.41
N SER A 31 17.50 4.36 -2.40
CA SER A 31 18.95 4.18 -2.28
C SER A 31 19.41 2.99 -1.43
N ASP A 32 18.56 2.38 -0.58
CA ASP A 32 19.05 1.43 0.44
C ASP A 32 18.41 0.03 0.44
N PHE A 33 17.50 -0.29 -0.48
CA PHE A 33 16.91 -1.64 -0.55
C PHE A 33 16.97 -2.20 -1.96
N ALA A 34 17.96 -3.06 -2.18
CA ALA A 34 18.01 -4.17 -3.14
C ALA A 34 16.80 -4.29 -4.09
N GLY A 35 16.77 -3.42 -5.11
CA GLY A 35 16.04 -3.51 -6.37
C GLY A 35 14.52 -3.72 -6.32
N VAL A 36 13.74 -2.80 -6.88
CA VAL A 36 12.56 -3.14 -7.72
C VAL A 36 11.77 -4.36 -7.22
N VAL A 37 11.29 -4.33 -5.96
CA VAL A 37 10.63 -5.49 -5.34
C VAL A 37 9.23 -5.62 -5.97
N ILE A 38 9.14 -6.25 -7.14
CA ILE A 38 7.92 -6.81 -7.72
C ILE A 38 6.78 -5.76 -7.84
N GLY A 39 7.07 -4.62 -8.47
CA GLY A 39 6.11 -3.53 -8.68
C GLY A 39 5.72 -2.84 -7.36
N SER A 40 6.06 -1.56 -7.24
CA SER A 40 5.85 -0.76 -6.02
C SER A 40 4.50 -1.10 -5.36
N PHE A 41 4.50 -1.42 -4.06
CA PHE A 41 3.27 -1.64 -3.29
C PHE A 41 2.30 -0.47 -3.48
N SER A 42 2.81 0.76 -3.57
CA SER A 42 2.01 1.95 -3.90
C SER A 42 1.29 1.81 -5.22
N HIS A 43 1.94 1.26 -6.23
CA HIS A 43 1.33 1.04 -7.54
C HIS A 43 0.22 0.00 -7.49
N LYS A 44 0.47 -1.15 -6.85
CA LYS A 44 -0.53 -2.22 -6.70
C LYS A 44 -1.75 -1.76 -5.89
N ILE A 45 -1.50 -1.07 -4.78
CA ILE A 45 -2.56 -0.56 -3.91
C ILE A 45 -3.36 0.51 -4.64
N SER A 46 -2.71 1.49 -5.29
CA SER A 46 -3.40 2.55 -6.04
C SER A 46 -4.25 2.00 -7.19
N HIS A 47 -3.82 0.91 -7.84
CA HIS A 47 -4.55 0.33 -8.95
C HIS A 47 -5.73 -0.55 -8.51
N SER A 48 -5.68 -1.12 -7.30
CA SER A 48 -6.70 -2.06 -6.81
C SER A 48 -7.58 -1.49 -5.69
N SER A 49 -7.27 -0.31 -5.15
CA SER A 49 -8.06 0.36 -4.13
C SER A 49 -9.34 0.98 -4.70
N LYS A 50 -10.43 0.87 -3.95
CA LYS A 50 -11.69 1.58 -4.25
C LYS A 50 -11.70 3.02 -3.71
N CYS A 51 -10.69 3.38 -2.91
CA CYS A 51 -10.54 4.67 -2.27
C CYS A 51 -9.26 5.38 -2.76
N ARG A 52 -9.10 6.66 -2.40
CA ARG A 52 -7.92 7.45 -2.83
C ARG A 52 -6.66 6.92 -2.16
N VAL A 53 -5.55 6.92 -2.89
CA VAL A 53 -4.23 6.53 -2.34
C VAL A 53 -3.27 7.69 -2.50
N ILE A 54 -2.61 8.07 -1.41
CA ILE A 54 -1.62 9.13 -1.36
C ILE A 54 -0.28 8.51 -0.96
N THR A 55 0.73 8.67 -1.81
CA THR A 55 2.10 8.26 -1.50
C THR A 55 2.95 9.49 -1.15
N VAL A 56 3.67 9.43 -0.03
CA VAL A 56 4.58 10.48 0.44
C VAL A 56 6.01 9.94 0.48
N SER A 57 6.99 10.71 0.03
CA SER A 57 8.41 10.30 0.01
C SER A 57 9.18 10.80 1.22
#